data_AF-A0A4R9VDV2-F1
#
_entry.id   AF-A0A4R9VDV2-F1
#
_cell.length_a   1.000
_cell.length_b   1.000
_cell.length_c   1.000
_cell.angle_alpha   90.00
_cell.angle_beta   90.00
_cell.angle_gamma   90.00
#
_symmetry.space_group_name_H-M   'P 1'
#
loop_
_entity.id
_entity.type
_entity.pdbx_description
1 polymer ?
#
loop_
_entity_poly.entity_id
_entity_poly.type
_entity_poly.pdbx_seq_one_letter_code
_entity_poly.pdbx_strand_id
1 'polypeptide(L)'
;LVRGRGTKLFDASGTEYLDCYNNVADVGHCHPYVVEALAQQAATLNTNSRYLHREILRLGERLTATLPEGLDTWIFVCTGSEANDLAVRIARSVTGNEGVIVTENSYHGNTSVVAP
;
A
#
# COMPACT_ATOMS: atom_id res chain seq x y z
N LEU A 1 10.33 -11.44 -17.14
CA LEU A 1 11.36 -10.63 -16.42
C LEU A 1 11.93 -11.49 -15.29
N VAL A 2 13.24 -11.42 -15.04
CA VAL A 2 13.90 -12.27 -14.03
C VAL A 2 14.75 -11.47 -13.03
N ARG A 3 15.04 -10.20 -13.30
CA ARG A 3 15.78 -9.32 -12.38
C ARG A 3 15.33 -7.87 -12.55
N GLY A 4 15.34 -7.11 -11.46
CA GLY A 4 15.13 -5.67 -11.46
C GLY A 4 16.19 -4.96 -10.63
N ARG A 5 16.55 -3.74 -11.01
CA ARG A 5 17.44 -2.86 -10.23
C ARG A 5 17.19 -1.40 -10.59
N GLY A 6 16.80 -0.58 -9.61
CA GLY A 6 16.50 0.83 -9.85
C GLY A 6 15.36 0.96 -10.88
N THR A 7 15.58 1.71 -11.95
CA THR A 7 14.61 1.89 -13.04
C THR A 7 14.71 0.84 -14.15
N LYS A 8 15.45 -0.25 -13.94
CA LYS A 8 15.77 -1.23 -14.98
C LYS A 8 15.22 -2.60 -14.66
N LEU A 9 14.74 -3.28 -15.70
CA LEU A 9 14.28 -4.66 -15.68
C LEU A 9 15.10 -5.49 -16.67
N PHE A 10 15.26 -6.77 -16.39
CA PHE A 10 16.05 -7.69 -17.21
C PHE A 10 15.25 -8.96 -17.48
N ASP A 11 15.22 -9.41 -18.72
CA ASP A 11 14.64 -10.71 -19.08
C ASP A 11 15.63 -11.87 -18.89
N ALA A 12 15.18 -13.09 -19.17
CA ALA A 12 15.99 -14.30 -19.02
C ALA A 12 17.17 -14.39 -20.02
N SER A 13 17.12 -13.63 -21.13
CA SER A 13 18.23 -13.54 -22.10
C SER A 13 19.28 -12.50 -21.70
N GLY A 14 19.01 -11.70 -20.67
CA GLY A 14 19.85 -10.61 -20.21
C GLY A 14 19.54 -9.26 -20.86
N THR A 15 18.51 -9.18 -21.70
CA THR A 15 18.07 -7.91 -22.31
C THR A 15 17.59 -6.96 -21.22
N GLU A 16 18.11 -5.73 -21.24
CA GLU A 16 17.75 -4.66 -20.32
C GLU A 16 16.60 -3.81 -20.89
N TYR A 17 15.65 -3.46 -20.02
CA TYR A 17 14.53 -2.58 -20.31
C TYR A 17 14.52 -1.41 -19.33
N LEU A 18 14.33 -0.20 -19.84
CA LEU A 18 13.95 0.94 -19.00
C LEU A 18 12.48 0.78 -18.61
N ASP A 19 12.21 0.80 -17.32
CA ASP A 19 10.86 0.68 -16.77
C ASP A 19 10.21 2.06 -16.62
N CYS A 20 9.23 2.34 -17.47
CA CYS A 20 8.42 3.56 -17.44
C CYS A 20 6.96 3.28 -17.07
N TYR A 21 6.64 2.09 -16.56
CA TYR A 21 5.26 1.66 -16.34
C TYR A 21 4.97 1.29 -14.87
N ASN A 22 5.90 0.61 -14.20
CA ASN A 22 5.64 0.17 -12.82
C ASN A 22 5.76 1.33 -11.83
N ASN A 23 4.63 1.75 -11.27
CA ASN A 23 4.57 2.69 -10.16
C ASN A 23 4.77 2.02 -8.78
N VAL A 24 4.54 0.70 -8.67
CA VAL A 24 4.66 -0.02 -7.37
C VAL A 24 6.09 -0.02 -6.85
N ALA A 25 7.08 -0.12 -7.73
CA ALA A 25 8.49 -0.03 -7.39
C ALA A 25 8.93 1.45 -7.30
N ASP A 26 8.24 2.25 -6.49
CA ASP A 26 8.36 3.71 -6.44
C ASP A 26 9.79 4.20 -6.15
N VAL A 27 10.48 3.55 -5.21
CA VAL A 27 11.90 3.82 -4.89
C VAL A 27 12.88 3.00 -5.72
N GLY A 28 12.40 2.38 -6.81
CA GLY A 28 13.16 1.51 -7.70
C GLY A 28 13.15 0.03 -7.30
N HIS A 29 13.30 -0.82 -8.31
CA HIS A 29 13.31 -2.28 -8.15
C HIS A 29 14.43 -2.73 -7.22
N CYS A 30 14.07 -3.62 -6.27
CA CYS A 30 14.99 -4.26 -5.33
C CYS A 30 15.89 -3.25 -4.57
N HIS A 31 15.33 -2.11 -4.14
CA HIS A 31 16.07 -1.08 -3.43
C HIS A 31 16.73 -1.65 -2.15
N PRO A 32 18.07 -1.58 -2.00
CA PRO A 32 18.80 -2.28 -0.93
C PRO A 32 18.30 -1.95 0.48
N TYR A 33 18.01 -0.68 0.76
CA TYR A 33 17.49 -0.26 2.07
C TYR A 33 16.15 -0.94 2.43
N VAL A 34 15.26 -1.11 1.44
CA VAL A 34 13.94 -1.74 1.67
C VAL A 34 14.12 -3.23 1.91
N VAL A 35 14.94 -3.89 1.09
CA VAL A 35 15.22 -5.33 1.22
C VAL A 35 15.85 -5.64 2.57
N GLU A 36 16.83 -4.85 3.00
CA GLU A 36 17.51 -5.03 4.28
C GLU A 36 16.54 -4.83 5.46
N ALA A 37 15.76 -3.76 5.48
CA ALA A 37 14.80 -3.49 6.54
C ALA A 37 13.74 -4.60 6.67
N LEU A 38 13.22 -5.10 5.53
CA LEU A 38 12.28 -6.22 5.50
C LEU A 38 12.91 -7.50 6.07
N ALA A 39 14.13 -7.84 5.63
CA ALA A 39 14.82 -9.05 6.08
C ALA A 39 15.12 -9.01 7.58
N GLN A 40 15.60 -7.87 8.10
CA GLN A 40 15.89 -7.68 9.51
C GLN A 40 14.64 -7.82 10.39
N GLN A 41 13.53 -7.17 10.01
CA GLN A 41 12.28 -7.25 10.77
C GLN A 41 11.69 -8.66 10.70
N ALA A 42 11.70 -9.30 9.53
CA ALA A 42 11.18 -10.67 9.36
C ALA A 42 11.96 -11.70 10.19
N ALA A 43 13.28 -11.53 10.31
CA ALA A 43 14.12 -12.37 11.18
C ALA A 43 13.90 -12.12 12.68
N THR A 44 13.25 -11.00 13.05
CA THR A 44 12.98 -10.61 14.43
C THR A 44 11.55 -10.96 14.86
N LEU A 45 10.56 -10.46 14.13
CA LEU A 45 9.13 -10.62 14.44
C LEU A 45 8.27 -10.29 13.21
N ASN A 46 7.35 -11.20 12.86
CA ASN A 46 6.35 -11.00 11.81
C ASN A 46 4.99 -11.57 12.25
N THR A 47 4.30 -10.83 13.12
CA THR A 47 2.98 -11.20 13.65
C THR A 47 2.06 -9.99 13.63
N ASN A 48 0.76 -10.20 13.86
CA ASN A 48 -0.22 -9.13 13.84
C ASN A 48 -0.13 -8.19 15.07
N SER A 49 -0.86 -7.08 14.99
CA SER A 49 -0.86 -5.99 15.96
C SER A 49 -1.67 -6.25 17.23
N ARG A 50 -2.13 -7.49 17.49
CA ARG A 50 -2.73 -7.84 18.80
C ARG A 50 -1.74 -7.60 19.95
N TYR A 51 -0.45 -7.67 19.64
CA TYR A 51 0.61 -7.13 20.47
C TYR A 51 1.24 -5.96 19.72
N LEU A 52 1.15 -4.77 20.27
CA LEU A 52 1.72 -3.58 19.64
C LEU A 52 3.25 -3.69 19.62
N HIS A 53 3.83 -3.41 18.46
CA HIS A 53 5.27 -3.31 18.28
C HIS A 53 5.63 -1.94 17.72
N ARG A 54 6.87 -1.49 17.93
CA ARG A 54 7.28 -0.10 17.64
C ARG A 54 7.12 0.29 16.18
N GLU A 55 7.40 -0.61 15.24
CA GLU A 55 7.41 -0.27 13.82
C GLU A 55 6.03 0.10 13.25
N ILE A 56 4.93 -0.51 13.72
CA ILE A 56 3.58 -0.14 13.25
C ILE A 56 3.17 1.25 13.76
N LEU A 57 3.54 1.60 15.00
CA LEU A 57 3.31 2.93 15.56
C LEU A 57 4.14 3.99 14.83
N ARG A 58 5.43 3.70 14.62
CA ARG A 58 6.35 4.57 13.90
C ARG A 58 5.88 4.85 12.48
N LEU A 59 5.34 3.84 11.78
CA LEU A 59 4.76 4.02 10.45
C LEU A 59 3.53 4.95 10.52
N GLY A 60 2.62 4.70 11.45
CA GLY A 60 1.44 5.53 11.66
C GLY A 60 1.78 6.99 11.93
N GLU A 61 2.67 7.25 12.89
CA GLU A 61 3.13 8.60 13.26
C GLU A 61 3.79 9.33 12.08
N ARG A 62 4.64 8.65 11.31
CA ARG A 62 5.31 9.25 10.16
C ARG A 62 4.35 9.55 9.02
N LEU A 63 3.34 8.72 8.81
CA LEU A 63 2.32 8.95 7.77
C LEU A 63 1.43 10.12 8.15
N THR A 64 0.87 10.15 9.36
CA THR A 64 -0.03 11.23 9.79
C THR A 64 0.66 12.58 9.85
N ALA A 65 1.97 12.61 10.16
CA ALA A 65 2.77 13.84 10.08
C ALA A 65 2.87 14.45 8.67
N THR A 66 2.51 13.73 7.61
CA THR A 66 2.46 14.24 6.22
C THR A 66 1.07 14.68 5.77
N LEU A 67 0.05 14.46 6.60
CA LEU A 67 -1.35 14.73 6.27
C LEU A 67 -1.82 16.07 6.87
N PRO A 68 -2.92 16.65 6.35
CA PRO A 68 -3.58 17.80 6.96
C PRO A 68 -3.99 17.56 8.43
N GLU A 69 -4.15 18.66 9.17
CA GLU A 69 -4.69 18.62 10.53
C GLU A 69 -6.06 17.92 10.57
N GLY A 70 -6.28 17.07 11.58
CA GLY A 70 -7.49 16.27 11.75
C GLY A 70 -7.46 14.89 11.08
N LEU A 71 -6.45 14.56 10.27
CA LEU A 71 -6.22 13.19 9.75
C LEU A 71 -5.12 12.47 10.53
N ASP A 72 -5.44 12.07 11.77
CA ASP A 72 -4.50 11.53 12.76
C ASP A 72 -4.70 10.04 13.09
N THR A 73 -5.75 9.42 12.54
CA THR A 73 -6.15 8.04 12.84
C THR A 73 -5.91 7.14 11.63
N TRP A 74 -5.36 5.95 11.86
CA TRP A 74 -4.95 5.03 10.80
C TRP A 74 -5.40 3.59 11.07
N ILE A 75 -5.68 2.85 9.99
CA ILE A 75 -5.88 1.40 9.97
C ILE A 75 -5.07 0.87 8.78
N PHE A 76 -4.23 -0.14 9.03
CA PHE A 76 -3.43 -0.77 7.97
C PHE A 76 -4.16 -1.95 7.34
N VAL A 77 -4.08 -2.04 6.02
CA VAL A 77 -4.59 -3.11 5.18
C VAL A 77 -3.52 -3.50 4.14
N CYS A 78 -3.72 -4.60 3.43
CA CYS A 78 -2.70 -5.16 2.54
C CYS A 78 -2.83 -4.68 1.09
N THR A 79 -4.01 -4.16 0.70
CA THR A 79 -4.28 -3.77 -0.69
C THR A 79 -5.08 -2.47 -0.79
N GLY A 80 -5.03 -1.82 -1.96
CA GLY A 80 -5.88 -0.66 -2.25
C GLY A 80 -7.37 -0.99 -2.27
N SER A 81 -7.76 -2.18 -2.74
CA SER A 81 -9.15 -2.64 -2.71
C SER A 81 -9.68 -2.75 -1.28
N GLU A 82 -8.90 -3.33 -0.35
CA GLU A 82 -9.28 -3.41 1.07
C GLU A 82 -9.39 -2.03 1.71
N ALA A 83 -8.50 -1.09 1.34
CA ALA A 83 -8.52 0.27 1.86
C ALA A 83 -9.82 0.99 1.45
N ASN A 84 -10.18 0.92 0.16
CA ASN A 84 -11.40 1.55 -0.34
C ASN A 84 -12.66 0.87 0.21
N ASP A 85 -12.67 -0.46 0.34
CA ASP A 85 -13.78 -1.20 0.94
C ASP A 85 -14.02 -0.76 2.39
N LEU A 86 -12.95 -0.69 3.19
CA LEU A 86 -13.01 -0.20 4.57
C LEU A 86 -13.48 1.26 4.64
N ALA A 87 -12.99 2.13 3.75
CA ALA A 87 -13.42 3.52 3.70
C ALA A 87 -14.93 3.67 3.46
N VAL A 88 -15.49 2.90 2.51
CA VAL A 88 -16.93 2.89 2.24
C VAL A 88 -17.70 2.37 3.46
N ARG A 89 -17.23 1.31 4.13
CA ARG A 89 -17.88 0.80 5.35
C ARG A 89 -17.88 1.82 6.48
N ILE A 90 -16.78 2.54 6.69
CA ILE A 90 -16.68 3.60 7.69
C ILE A 90 -17.70 4.71 7.35
N ALA A 91 -17.73 5.18 6.09
CA ALA A 91 -18.67 6.22 5.67
C ALA A 91 -20.13 5.82 5.88
N ARG A 92 -20.50 4.58 5.52
CA ARG A 92 -21.85 4.04 5.76
C ARG A 92 -22.17 3.95 7.25
N SER A 93 -21.24 3.46 8.06
CA SER A 93 -21.43 3.35 9.52
C SER A 93 -21.61 4.70 10.19
N VAL A 94 -20.93 5.74 9.72
CA VAL A 94 -21.00 7.09 10.30
C VAL A 94 -22.25 7.83 9.83
N THR A 95 -22.61 7.70 8.56
CA THR A 95 -23.68 8.51 7.96
C THR A 95 -25.06 7.83 7.96
N GLY A 96 -25.11 6.49 8.03
CA GLY A 96 -26.32 5.69 7.84
C GLY A 96 -26.83 5.62 6.40
N ASN A 97 -26.10 6.20 5.43
CA ASN A 97 -26.48 6.25 4.03
C ASN A 97 -25.72 5.20 3.21
N GLU A 98 -26.34 4.67 2.16
CA GLU A 98 -25.74 3.62 1.31
C GLU A 98 -25.11 4.13 0.01
N GLY A 99 -25.57 5.29 -0.49
CA GLY A 99 -25.19 5.83 -1.79
C GLY A 99 -23.74 6.32 -1.84
N VAL A 100 -23.05 6.02 -2.95
CA VAL A 100 -21.69 6.48 -3.24
C VAL A 100 -21.69 7.15 -4.61
N ILE A 101 -21.07 8.32 -4.72
CA ILE A 101 -20.91 9.04 -5.99
C ILE A 101 -19.52 8.74 -6.55
N VAL A 102 -19.46 8.29 -7.80
CA VAL A 102 -18.22 7.98 -8.53
C VAL A 102 -18.21 8.66 -9.89
N THR A 103 -17.03 8.85 -10.48
CA THR A 103 -16.90 9.35 -11.85
C THR A 103 -17.05 8.22 -12.86
N GLU A 104 -17.52 8.53 -14.07
CA GLU A 104 -17.51 7.55 -15.16
C GLU A 104 -16.07 7.07 -15.46
N ASN A 105 -15.91 5.79 -15.80
CA ASN A 105 -14.62 5.13 -16.08
C ASN A 105 -13.62 5.11 -14.90
N SER A 106 -14.09 5.18 -13.66
CA SER A 106 -13.23 5.01 -12.48
C SER A 106 -12.91 3.54 -12.17
N TYR A 107 -11.74 3.29 -11.57
CA TYR A 107 -11.38 2.00 -10.98
C TYR A 107 -10.93 2.17 -9.53
N HIS A 108 -11.63 1.51 -8.59
CA HIS A 108 -11.36 1.61 -7.15
C HIS A 108 -10.99 0.27 -6.48
N GLY A 109 -10.85 -0.79 -7.27
CA GLY A 109 -10.47 -2.11 -6.79
C GLY A 109 -11.39 -3.20 -7.31
N ASN A 110 -11.39 -4.32 -6.61
CA ASN A 110 -12.00 -5.57 -7.07
C ASN A 110 -12.76 -6.33 -5.97
N THR A 111 -13.07 -5.71 -4.82
CA THR A 111 -14.04 -6.28 -3.87
C THR A 111 -15.47 -6.01 -4.35
N SER A 112 -16.46 -6.74 -3.84
CA SER A 112 -17.86 -6.49 -4.18
C SER A 112 -18.37 -5.10 -3.80
N VAL A 113 -17.68 -4.38 -2.91
CA VAL A 113 -18.07 -3.03 -2.46
C VAL A 113 -17.52 -1.94 -3.40
N VAL A 114 -16.38 -2.20 -4.05
CA VAL A 114 -15.62 -1.17 -4.80
C VAL A 114 -15.33 -1.56 -6.25
N ALA A 115 -15.71 -2.77 -6.66
CA ALA A 115 -15.73 -3.17 -8.05
C ALA A 115 -16.80 -2.35 -8.80
N PRO A 116 -16.56 -2.04 -10.09
CA PRO A 116 -17.53 -1.35 -10.94
C PRO A 116 -18.82 -2.15 -11.14
#